data_AF-A0A4V2R8U4-F1
#
_entry.id   AF-A0A4V2R8U4-F1
#
_cell.length_a   1.000
_cell.length_b   1.000
_cell.length_c   1.000
_cell.angle_alpha   90.00
_cell.angle_beta   90.00
_cell.angle_gamma   90.00
#
_symmetry.space_group_name_H-M   'P 1'
#
loop_
_entity.id
_entity.type
_entity.pdbx_description
1 polymer ?
#
loop_
_entity_poly.entity_id
_entity_poly.type
_entity_poly.pdbx_seq_one_letter_code
_entity_poly.pdbx_strand_id
1 'polypeptide(L)'
;MKKAALNTIYAVFALAALLTSCGSPSNTTAGEANALPSAGTAAVDEQASPTPASPMHTPTPAAETSPAPKVKTPLYTMTSAYRFVPIDETVASKKAVLLTFDDAPHNEEVINSLLDTLDKHKAKAIFFVNGYRVKQHPELLKLIADRGQSVGNHSWDHIDLKKEEPAKVESQIADVQREVKALIGKEPLFFRPPYGSGGDTVKAAAKNHGMLFMTWSNGSLDWEQKAPGDPDKVISNVLEQLHPGANILMHELKWTAAALDGLLAKLEEKGYSFIDPETIQVSP
;
A
#
# COMPACT_ATOMS: atom_id res chain seq x y z
N MET A 1 -16.37 53.16 -24.54
CA MET A 1 -17.43 52.76 -25.49
C MET A 1 -16.82 51.86 -26.58
N LYS A 2 -17.68 51.15 -27.34
CA LYS A 2 -17.39 50.15 -28.39
C LYS A 2 -16.99 48.74 -27.89
N LYS A 3 -17.71 47.76 -28.45
CA LYS A 3 -17.51 46.30 -28.43
C LYS A 3 -16.51 45.96 -29.57
N ALA A 4 -16.07 44.74 -29.89
CA ALA A 4 -16.41 43.35 -29.54
C ALA A 4 -15.10 42.49 -29.70
N ALA A 5 -15.04 41.16 -29.74
CA ALA A 5 -16.04 40.10 -29.85
C ALA A 5 -15.57 38.78 -29.19
N LEU A 6 -16.50 37.82 -29.08
CA LEU A 6 -16.29 36.45 -28.62
C LEU A 6 -15.70 35.58 -29.74
N ASN A 7 -14.96 34.53 -29.41
CA ASN A 7 -15.07 33.27 -30.16
C ASN A 7 -14.75 32.05 -29.29
N THR A 8 -15.56 31.00 -29.40
CA THR A 8 -15.45 29.75 -28.64
C THR A 8 -15.42 28.59 -29.62
N ILE A 9 -14.49 27.64 -29.45
CA ILE A 9 -14.47 26.39 -30.21
C ILE A 9 -14.42 25.21 -29.23
N TYR A 10 -15.53 24.47 -29.15
CA TYR A 10 -15.54 23.13 -28.57
C TYR A 10 -15.21 22.12 -29.67
N ALA A 11 -14.21 21.27 -29.44
CA ALA A 11 -13.92 20.12 -30.30
C ALA A 11 -14.56 18.87 -29.70
N VAL A 12 -15.67 18.39 -30.30
CA VAL A 12 -16.30 17.12 -29.95
C VAL A 12 -15.75 16.03 -30.86
N PHE A 13 -15.03 15.06 -30.29
CA PHE A 13 -14.68 13.83 -30.99
C PHE A 13 -15.56 12.68 -30.51
N ALA A 14 -16.53 12.32 -31.35
CA ALA A 14 -17.24 11.05 -31.24
C ALA A 14 -16.59 10.05 -32.19
N LEU A 15 -16.18 8.90 -31.69
CA LEU A 15 -15.71 7.77 -32.51
C LEU A 15 -16.44 6.51 -32.05
N ALA A 16 -17.29 5.98 -32.93
CA ALA A 16 -17.99 4.71 -32.72
C ALA A 16 -17.31 3.62 -33.55
N ALA A 17 -17.00 2.49 -32.92
CA ALA A 17 -16.53 1.27 -33.59
C ALA A 17 -17.45 0.12 -33.19
N LEU A 18 -17.99 -0.58 -34.19
CA LEU A 18 -19.10 -1.52 -34.05
C LEU A 18 -18.71 -2.82 -33.35
N LEU A 19 -19.68 -3.38 -32.61
CA LEU A 19 -19.67 -4.78 -32.17
C LEU A 19 -19.99 -5.70 -33.36
N THR A 20 -19.23 -6.80 -33.51
CA THR A 20 -19.61 -7.95 -34.34
C THR A 20 -19.51 -9.24 -33.53
N SER A 21 -20.65 -9.71 -33.03
CA SER A 21 -20.79 -11.01 -32.37
C SER A 21 -21.71 -11.90 -33.19
N CYS A 22 -21.18 -13.03 -33.67
CA CYS A 22 -21.93 -14.11 -34.28
C CYS A 22 -21.40 -15.44 -33.73
N GLY A 23 -22.24 -16.17 -32.98
CA GLY A 23 -21.99 -17.55 -32.59
C GLY A 23 -22.91 -18.51 -33.33
N SER A 24 -22.58 -19.81 -33.28
CA SER A 24 -23.46 -20.92 -33.70
C SER A 24 -23.37 -22.07 -32.70
N PRO A 25 -24.51 -22.65 -32.26
CA PRO A 25 -24.55 -23.78 -31.31
C PRO A 25 -24.88 -25.13 -32.02
N SER A 26 -25.47 -26.09 -31.28
CA SER A 26 -25.92 -27.46 -31.67
C SER A 26 -24.79 -28.51 -31.70
N ASN A 27 -24.82 -29.57 -30.88
CA ASN A 27 -25.66 -30.80 -30.88
C ASN A 27 -25.26 -31.79 -32.00
N THR A 28 -25.30 -33.12 -31.86
CA THR A 28 -25.84 -34.06 -30.82
C THR A 28 -24.88 -35.29 -30.75
N THR A 29 -25.05 -36.44 -30.07
CA THR A 29 -26.23 -37.19 -29.55
C THR A 29 -25.84 -38.07 -28.34
N ALA A 30 -26.71 -39.01 -27.93
CA ALA A 30 -26.43 -40.10 -26.98
C ALA A 30 -25.36 -41.10 -27.51
N GLY A 31 -24.77 -42.00 -26.70
CA GLY A 31 -25.00 -42.28 -25.27
C GLY A 31 -25.61 -43.67 -25.02
N GLU A 32 -25.15 -44.38 -23.99
CA GLU A 32 -25.69 -45.69 -23.58
C GLU A 32 -25.46 -45.89 -22.07
N ALA A 33 -26.31 -46.69 -21.43
CA ALA A 33 -26.26 -46.95 -19.98
C ALA A 33 -26.44 -48.44 -19.69
N ASN A 34 -25.71 -48.96 -18.70
CA ASN A 34 -26.13 -50.17 -18.02
C ASN A 34 -25.63 -50.22 -16.57
N ALA A 35 -26.25 -51.07 -15.74
CA ALA A 35 -26.22 -50.96 -14.29
C ALA A 35 -25.29 -51.96 -13.56
N LEU A 36 -25.11 -51.69 -12.27
CA LEU A 36 -24.53 -52.57 -11.25
C LEU A 36 -25.16 -53.98 -11.24
N PRO A 37 -24.42 -54.98 -10.72
CA PRO A 37 -24.72 -55.42 -9.36
C PRO A 37 -23.49 -55.45 -8.43
N SER A 38 -23.69 -55.91 -7.19
CA SER A 38 -22.75 -55.78 -6.06
C SER A 38 -22.51 -57.11 -5.33
N ALA A 39 -21.54 -57.08 -4.41
CA ALA A 39 -21.25 -58.03 -3.33
C ALA A 39 -20.60 -59.38 -3.66
N GLY A 40 -19.59 -59.73 -2.84
CA GLY A 40 -18.86 -60.99 -2.86
C GLY A 40 -17.84 -61.05 -1.72
N THR A 41 -18.30 -61.38 -0.51
CA THR A 41 -17.48 -61.46 0.72
C THR A 41 -16.89 -62.85 0.95
N ALA A 42 -15.61 -62.93 1.28
CA ALA A 42 -14.98 -64.05 2.00
C ALA A 42 -13.79 -63.52 2.82
N ALA A 43 -13.43 -64.18 3.93
CA ALA A 43 -12.38 -63.71 4.85
C ALA A 43 -11.51 -64.86 5.40
N VAL A 44 -10.19 -64.65 5.34
CA VAL A 44 -9.07 -65.31 6.06
C VAL A 44 -7.82 -64.44 5.79
N ASP A 45 -6.77 -64.40 6.61
CA ASP A 45 -6.48 -65.15 7.85
C ASP A 45 -5.70 -64.27 8.87
N GLU A 46 -5.48 -64.79 10.08
CA GLU A 46 -4.82 -64.09 11.19
C GLU A 46 -3.34 -64.50 11.36
N GLN A 47 -2.40 -63.54 11.32
CA GLN A 47 -1.02 -63.77 11.80
C GLN A 47 -0.36 -62.48 12.30
N ALA A 48 0.52 -62.60 13.31
CA ALA A 48 0.83 -61.51 14.24
C ALA A 48 2.33 -61.14 14.38
N SER A 49 2.57 -60.01 15.07
CA SER A 49 3.85 -59.46 15.58
C SER A 49 4.65 -58.55 14.62
N PRO A 50 5.44 -57.58 15.14
CA PRO A 50 5.30 -56.84 16.40
C PRO A 50 5.37 -55.29 16.22
N THR A 51 4.96 -54.55 17.25
CA THR A 51 4.89 -53.07 17.25
C THR A 51 6.27 -52.39 17.32
N PRO A 52 6.62 -51.44 16.42
CA PRO A 52 7.74 -50.51 16.62
C PRO A 52 7.39 -49.45 17.68
N ALA A 53 8.34 -49.11 18.56
CA ALA A 53 8.10 -48.13 19.61
C ALA A 53 7.96 -46.69 19.06
N SER A 54 7.03 -45.91 19.64
CA SER A 54 6.86 -44.49 19.30
C SER A 54 8.12 -43.67 19.65
N PRO A 55 8.57 -42.75 18.77
CA PRO A 55 9.64 -41.83 19.11
C PRO A 55 9.20 -40.88 20.24
N MET A 56 10.11 -40.66 21.19
CA MET A 56 9.89 -39.85 22.38
C MET A 56 9.79 -38.36 21.99
N HIS A 57 8.64 -37.73 22.25
CA HIS A 57 8.46 -36.29 22.00
C HIS A 57 9.39 -35.46 22.90
N THR A 58 10.42 -34.85 22.32
CA THR A 58 11.14 -33.74 22.96
C THR A 58 10.20 -32.54 23.13
N PRO A 59 10.23 -31.84 24.28
CA PRO A 59 9.42 -30.64 24.47
C PRO A 59 9.90 -29.53 23.52
N THR A 60 8.98 -28.97 22.75
CA THR A 60 9.22 -27.76 21.95
C THR A 60 9.73 -26.64 22.88
N PRO A 61 10.82 -25.93 22.53
CA PRO A 61 11.22 -24.73 23.27
C PRO A 61 10.05 -23.75 23.35
N ALA A 62 9.78 -23.23 24.54
CA ALA A 62 8.76 -22.20 24.71
C ALA A 62 9.11 -21.00 23.83
N ALA A 63 8.16 -20.53 23.02
CA ALA A 63 8.36 -19.37 22.17
C ALA A 63 8.69 -18.16 23.05
N GLU A 64 9.87 -17.57 22.86
CA GLU A 64 10.26 -16.35 23.57
C GLU A 64 9.25 -15.25 23.24
N THR A 65 8.61 -14.70 24.26
CA THR A 65 7.64 -13.61 24.11
C THR A 65 8.39 -12.35 23.67
N SER A 66 8.43 -12.13 22.34
CA SER A 66 9.01 -10.93 21.75
C SER A 66 8.44 -9.68 22.45
N PRO A 67 9.29 -8.76 22.93
CA PRO A 67 8.83 -7.66 23.78
C PRO A 67 7.87 -6.75 22.99
N ALA A 68 6.72 -6.44 23.60
CA ALA A 68 5.71 -5.60 22.98
C ALA A 68 6.33 -4.27 22.46
N PRO A 69 6.00 -3.85 21.23
CA PRO A 69 6.65 -2.70 20.60
C PRO A 69 6.43 -1.44 21.43
N LYS A 70 7.54 -0.77 21.80
CA LYS A 70 7.51 0.47 22.56
C LYS A 70 6.91 1.57 21.67
N VAL A 71 5.71 2.03 22.02
CA VAL A 71 5.10 3.22 21.41
C VAL A 71 6.05 4.40 21.59
N LYS A 72 6.45 5.05 20.50
CA LYS A 72 7.30 6.26 20.55
C LYS A 72 6.46 7.46 20.97
N THR A 73 7.09 8.41 21.67
CA THR A 73 6.46 9.70 21.99
C THR A 73 6.18 10.47 20.69
N PRO A 74 4.96 11.00 20.47
CA PRO A 74 4.68 11.86 19.34
C PRO A 74 5.57 13.12 19.34
N LEU A 75 6.17 13.42 18.20
CA LEU A 75 7.00 14.60 17.94
C LEU A 75 6.37 15.53 16.90
N TYR A 76 5.55 15.00 16.00
CA TYR A 76 4.93 15.74 14.90
C TYR A 76 3.41 15.56 14.89
N THR A 77 2.68 16.62 14.56
CA THR A 77 1.24 16.60 14.33
C THR A 77 0.90 17.12 12.94
N MET A 78 -0.22 16.67 12.36
CA MET A 78 -0.57 16.97 10.97
C MET A 78 -1.59 18.11 10.87
N THR A 79 -1.26 19.11 10.06
CA THR A 79 -2.16 20.22 9.73
C THR A 79 -3.25 19.80 8.73
N SER A 80 -4.33 20.57 8.63
CA SER A 80 -5.38 20.39 7.62
C SER A 80 -4.93 20.54 6.17
N ALA A 81 -3.71 21.01 5.93
CA ALA A 81 -3.04 21.07 4.63
C ALA A 81 -2.08 19.88 4.38
N TYR A 82 -2.21 18.80 5.16
CA TYR A 82 -1.37 17.59 5.15
C TYR A 82 0.13 17.82 5.37
N ARG A 83 0.49 18.99 5.91
CA ARG A 83 1.86 19.33 6.34
C ARG A 83 2.06 18.92 7.80
N PHE A 84 3.24 18.44 8.14
CA PHE A 84 3.60 18.10 9.52
C PHE A 84 4.29 19.27 10.22
N VAL A 85 3.92 19.54 11.46
CA VAL A 85 4.58 20.53 12.31
C VAL A 85 5.05 19.85 13.60
N PRO A 86 6.21 20.25 14.16
CA PRO A 86 6.63 19.75 15.46
C PRO A 86 5.62 20.16 16.53
N ILE A 87 5.35 19.25 17.47
CA ILE A 87 4.51 19.50 18.65
C ILE A 87 5.28 20.38 19.65
N ASP A 88 6.59 20.18 19.74
CA ASP A 88 7.54 21.00 20.49
C ASP A 88 8.83 21.19 19.67
N GLU A 89 9.14 22.45 19.37
CA GLU A 89 10.30 22.85 18.54
C GLU A 89 11.65 22.66 19.25
N THR A 90 11.66 22.45 20.57
CA THR A 90 12.90 22.19 21.33
C THR A 90 13.40 20.76 21.15
N VAL A 91 12.54 19.83 20.73
CA VAL A 91 12.85 18.40 20.52
C VAL A 91 12.63 17.92 19.08
N ALA A 92 11.95 18.69 18.23
CA ALA A 92 11.65 18.32 16.85
C ALA A 92 11.82 19.48 15.85
N SER A 93 12.38 19.19 14.67
CA SER A 93 12.75 20.20 13.69
C SER A 93 11.57 20.62 12.80
N LYS A 94 11.33 21.92 12.64
CA LYS A 94 10.46 22.45 11.56
C LYS A 94 10.94 22.03 10.17
N LYS A 95 12.25 21.90 9.96
CA LYS A 95 12.83 21.42 8.71
C LYS A 95 12.94 19.90 8.74
N ALA A 96 11.78 19.27 8.65
CA ALA A 96 11.61 17.85 8.44
C ALA A 96 10.64 17.60 7.28
N VAL A 97 10.75 16.44 6.64
CA VAL A 97 9.80 15.95 5.61
C VAL A 97 9.41 14.51 5.91
N LEU A 98 8.17 14.15 5.58
CA LEU A 98 7.70 12.76 5.57
C LEU A 98 7.85 12.20 4.16
N LEU A 99 8.53 11.06 4.05
CA LEU A 99 8.64 10.28 2.81
C LEU A 99 7.48 9.29 2.75
N THR A 100 6.76 9.24 1.62
CA THR A 100 5.66 8.29 1.43
C THR A 100 5.69 7.69 0.03
N PHE A 101 5.42 6.39 -0.06
CA PHE A 101 5.37 5.62 -1.30
C PHE A 101 4.00 4.95 -1.42
N ASP A 102 3.24 5.31 -2.45
CA ASP A 102 1.96 4.66 -2.77
C ASP A 102 2.17 3.44 -3.68
N ASP A 103 1.14 2.60 -3.75
CA ASP A 103 1.00 1.46 -4.66
C ASP A 103 1.93 0.25 -4.43
N ALA A 104 2.43 0.11 -3.20
CA ALA A 104 3.22 -1.05 -2.76
C ALA A 104 2.35 -2.26 -2.32
N PRO A 105 2.94 -3.45 -2.08
CA PRO A 105 4.22 -3.92 -2.59
C PRO A 105 4.06 -4.65 -3.95
N HIS A 106 4.90 -4.39 -4.95
CA HIS A 106 4.79 -5.06 -6.25
C HIS A 106 6.08 -5.71 -6.79
N ASN A 107 7.21 -5.04 -6.65
CA ASN A 107 8.43 -5.36 -7.37
C ASN A 107 9.64 -5.43 -6.43
N GLU A 108 10.17 -6.63 -6.23
CA GLU A 108 11.27 -6.91 -5.30
C GLU A 108 12.54 -6.08 -5.57
N GLU A 109 12.90 -5.86 -6.83
CA GLU A 109 14.06 -5.05 -7.23
C GLU A 109 13.89 -3.59 -6.82
N VAL A 110 12.71 -3.01 -7.08
CA VAL A 110 12.38 -1.62 -6.71
C VAL A 110 12.28 -1.48 -5.19
N ILE A 111 11.61 -2.39 -4.50
CA ILE A 111 11.46 -2.35 -3.04
C ILE A 111 12.83 -2.44 -2.35
N ASN A 112 13.70 -3.38 -2.74
CA ASN A 112 15.04 -3.46 -2.15
C ASN A 112 15.85 -2.18 -2.43
N SER A 113 15.82 -1.66 -3.66
CA SER A 113 16.51 -0.38 -3.99
C SER A 113 15.99 0.79 -3.16
N LEU A 114 14.68 0.89 -2.92
CA LEU A 114 14.10 1.93 -2.06
C LEU A 114 14.54 1.76 -0.59
N LEU A 115 14.48 0.54 -0.05
CA LEU A 115 14.82 0.23 1.33
C LEU A 115 16.32 0.42 1.63
N ASP A 116 17.20 0.06 0.69
CA ASP A 116 18.64 0.24 0.83
C ASP A 116 19.04 1.73 0.80
N THR A 117 18.41 2.54 -0.05
CA THR A 117 18.59 4.01 -0.02
C THR A 117 18.02 4.63 1.25
N LEU A 118 16.83 4.20 1.72
CA LEU A 118 16.26 4.68 2.97
C LEU A 118 17.19 4.38 4.17
N ASP A 119 17.72 3.17 4.28
CA ASP A 119 18.62 2.81 5.38
C ASP A 119 20.00 3.47 5.27
N LYS A 120 20.53 3.69 4.06
CA LYS A 120 21.75 4.52 3.82
C LYS A 120 21.59 5.93 4.40
N HIS A 121 20.45 6.56 4.16
CA HIS A 121 20.10 7.89 4.68
C HIS A 121 19.50 7.86 6.09
N LYS A 122 19.35 6.67 6.71
CA LYS A 122 18.68 6.45 8.00
C LYS A 122 17.25 7.01 8.05
N ALA A 123 16.64 7.16 6.88
CA ALA A 123 15.31 7.70 6.69
C ALA A 123 14.26 6.61 6.92
N LYS A 124 13.12 7.00 7.49
CA LYS A 124 11.93 6.14 7.56
C LYS A 124 10.78 6.76 6.77
N ALA A 125 9.94 5.89 6.23
CA ALA A 125 8.88 6.22 5.28
C ALA A 125 7.58 5.45 5.59
N ILE A 126 6.47 5.92 5.01
CA ILE A 126 5.22 5.16 4.94
C ILE A 126 5.10 4.54 3.55
N PHE A 127 4.97 3.22 3.48
CA PHE A 127 4.55 2.49 2.29
C PHE A 127 3.04 2.25 2.37
N PHE A 128 2.27 2.96 1.55
CA PHE A 128 0.82 2.83 1.44
C PHE A 128 0.49 1.66 0.51
N VAL A 129 -0.02 0.56 1.08
CA VAL A 129 -0.16 -0.71 0.36
C VAL A 129 -1.58 -0.97 -0.14
N ASN A 130 -1.71 -1.55 -1.33
CA ASN A 130 -2.99 -2.05 -1.83
C ASN A 130 -3.23 -3.49 -1.34
N GLY A 131 -4.47 -3.82 -0.96
CA GLY A 131 -4.81 -5.16 -0.45
C GLY A 131 -4.59 -6.28 -1.48
N TYR A 132 -4.92 -6.06 -2.74
CA TYR A 132 -4.66 -7.05 -3.80
C TYR A 132 -3.16 -7.33 -3.98
N ARG A 133 -2.31 -6.30 -3.83
CA ARG A 133 -0.85 -6.40 -3.93
C ARG A 133 -0.25 -7.11 -2.72
N VAL A 134 -0.69 -6.77 -1.49
CA VAL A 134 -0.31 -7.49 -0.26
C VAL A 134 -0.59 -8.99 -0.37
N LYS A 135 -1.74 -9.37 -0.94
CA LYS A 135 -2.11 -10.78 -1.14
C LYS A 135 -1.30 -11.48 -2.23
N GLN A 136 -0.77 -10.74 -3.21
CA GLN A 136 0.12 -11.26 -4.26
C GLN A 136 1.58 -11.36 -3.80
N HIS A 137 2.01 -10.45 -2.92
CA HIS A 137 3.39 -10.27 -2.49
C HIS A 137 3.55 -10.18 -0.95
N PRO A 138 3.07 -11.18 -0.17
CA PRO A 138 3.08 -11.14 1.30
C PRO A 138 4.50 -11.17 1.89
N GLU A 139 5.50 -11.66 1.16
CA GLU A 139 6.92 -11.59 1.49
C GLU A 139 7.48 -10.17 1.39
N LEU A 140 7.07 -9.38 0.39
CA LEU A 140 7.52 -8.00 0.21
C LEU A 140 6.90 -7.05 1.25
N LEU A 141 5.66 -7.31 1.70
CA LEU A 141 5.10 -6.61 2.85
C LEU A 141 5.92 -6.84 4.13
N LYS A 142 6.36 -8.09 4.37
CA LYS A 142 7.19 -8.44 5.52
C LYS A 142 8.55 -7.78 5.43
N LEU A 143 9.21 -7.81 4.27
CA LEU A 143 10.48 -7.12 4.02
C LEU A 143 10.42 -5.62 4.36
N ILE A 144 9.35 -4.92 3.96
CA ILE A 144 9.13 -3.50 4.32
C ILE A 144 9.04 -3.30 5.85
N ALA A 145 8.28 -4.17 6.53
CA ALA A 145 8.08 -4.10 7.98
C ALA A 145 9.34 -4.50 8.79
N ASP A 146 10.06 -5.52 8.35
CA ASP A 146 11.29 -6.05 8.98
C ASP A 146 12.47 -5.09 8.81
N ARG A 147 12.53 -4.35 7.69
CA ARG A 147 13.42 -3.18 7.51
C ARG A 147 12.93 -1.93 8.29
N GLY A 148 11.93 -2.09 9.15
CA GLY A 148 11.49 -1.09 10.12
C GLY A 148 10.80 0.13 9.51
N GLN A 149 10.18 -0.01 8.33
CA GLN A 149 9.37 1.03 7.71
C GLN A 149 7.91 0.95 8.20
N SER A 150 7.15 2.03 8.04
CA SER A 150 5.72 2.04 8.39
C SER A 150 4.85 1.60 7.22
N VAL A 151 3.81 0.83 7.50
CA VAL A 151 2.79 0.43 6.52
C VAL A 151 1.55 1.31 6.69
N GLY A 152 1.11 1.91 5.59
CA GLY A 152 -0.15 2.63 5.46
C GLY A 152 -1.15 1.85 4.60
N ASN A 153 -2.43 2.17 4.71
CA ASN A 153 -3.52 1.54 3.97
C ASN A 153 -3.89 2.36 2.73
N HIS A 154 -3.87 1.72 1.55
CA HIS A 154 -4.22 2.34 0.25
C HIS A 154 -5.42 1.67 -0.43
N SER A 155 -6.36 1.15 0.36
CA SER A 155 -7.54 0.38 -0.06
C SER A 155 -7.24 -1.00 -0.68
N TRP A 156 -8.25 -1.86 -0.77
CA TRP A 156 -8.06 -3.21 -1.29
C TRP A 156 -7.86 -3.28 -2.81
N ASP A 157 -8.77 -2.69 -3.60
CA ASP A 157 -8.80 -2.78 -5.07
C ASP A 157 -8.16 -1.57 -5.79
N HIS A 158 -7.71 -0.53 -5.07
CA HIS A 158 -7.29 0.77 -5.62
C HIS A 158 -8.37 1.41 -6.54
N ILE A 159 -9.60 1.49 -6.03
CA ILE A 159 -10.74 2.14 -6.71
C ILE A 159 -11.01 3.54 -6.14
N ASP A 160 -11.75 4.36 -6.89
CA ASP A 160 -12.14 5.71 -6.47
C ASP A 160 -13.26 5.66 -5.40
N LEU A 161 -12.85 5.40 -4.15
CA LEU A 161 -13.72 5.23 -2.97
C LEU A 161 -14.74 6.36 -2.75
N LYS A 162 -14.52 7.54 -3.35
CA LYS A 162 -15.47 8.65 -3.28
C LYS A 162 -16.76 8.40 -4.05
N LYS A 163 -16.75 7.48 -5.01
CA LYS A 163 -17.89 7.06 -5.85
C LYS A 163 -18.58 5.80 -5.32
N GLU A 164 -18.04 5.18 -4.28
CA GLU A 164 -18.48 3.90 -3.75
C GLU A 164 -19.44 4.05 -2.57
N GLU A 165 -20.35 3.08 -2.42
CA GLU A 165 -21.28 3.03 -1.29
C GLU A 165 -20.53 2.80 0.05
N PRO A 166 -21.02 3.33 1.19
CA PRO A 166 -20.31 3.27 2.48
C PRO A 166 -19.86 1.86 2.89
N ALA A 167 -20.65 0.82 2.58
CA ALA A 167 -20.30 -0.57 2.89
C ALA A 167 -19.12 -1.11 2.04
N LYS A 168 -18.97 -0.65 0.80
CA LYS A 168 -17.81 -0.97 -0.05
C LYS A 168 -16.60 -0.17 0.41
N VAL A 169 -16.75 1.12 0.74
CA VAL A 169 -15.67 1.93 1.33
C VAL A 169 -15.13 1.30 2.62
N GLU A 170 -16.02 0.83 3.50
CA GLU A 170 -15.67 0.13 4.73
C GLU A 170 -14.90 -1.17 4.45
N SER A 171 -15.39 -2.05 3.57
CA SER A 171 -14.68 -3.32 3.28
C SER A 171 -13.31 -3.07 2.64
N GLN A 172 -13.22 -2.12 1.70
CA GLN A 172 -11.96 -1.74 1.05
C GLN A 172 -10.88 -1.29 2.04
N ILE A 173 -11.26 -0.74 3.19
CA ILE A 173 -10.34 -0.32 4.25
C ILE A 173 -10.09 -1.48 5.23
N ALA A 174 -11.15 -2.09 5.77
CA ALA A 174 -11.09 -3.11 6.81
C ALA A 174 -10.38 -4.41 6.35
N ASP A 175 -10.51 -4.77 5.07
CA ASP A 175 -9.85 -5.95 4.51
C ASP A 175 -8.32 -5.78 4.49
N VAL A 176 -7.81 -4.58 4.20
CA VAL A 176 -6.37 -4.26 4.26
C VAL A 176 -5.87 -4.24 5.70
N GLN A 177 -6.62 -3.65 6.64
CA GLN A 177 -6.25 -3.68 8.07
C GLN A 177 -6.04 -5.12 8.55
N ARG A 178 -6.97 -6.02 8.21
CA ARG A 178 -6.96 -7.43 8.61
C ARG A 178 -5.80 -8.21 7.97
N GLU A 179 -5.57 -8.05 6.66
CA GLU A 179 -4.53 -8.79 5.94
C GLU A 179 -3.12 -8.37 6.40
N VAL A 180 -2.88 -7.06 6.55
CA VAL A 180 -1.60 -6.54 7.06
C VAL A 180 -1.36 -7.02 8.49
N LYS A 181 -2.37 -6.96 9.37
CA LYS A 181 -2.27 -7.49 10.75
C LYS A 181 -1.95 -8.98 10.78
N ALA A 182 -2.55 -9.77 9.90
CA ALA A 182 -2.29 -11.22 9.82
C ALA A 182 -0.86 -11.54 9.34
N LEU A 183 -0.25 -10.66 8.52
CA LEU A 183 1.07 -10.88 7.94
C LEU A 183 2.24 -10.30 8.75
N ILE A 184 2.06 -9.16 9.44
CA ILE A 184 3.13 -8.45 10.18
C ILE A 184 2.77 -8.09 11.63
N GLY A 185 1.61 -8.52 12.15
CA GLY A 185 1.20 -8.31 13.55
C GLY A 185 0.79 -6.87 13.93
N LYS A 186 1.03 -5.88 13.07
CA LYS A 186 0.61 -4.47 13.21
C LYS A 186 -0.57 -4.16 12.29
N GLU A 187 -1.51 -3.33 12.74
CA GLU A 187 -2.49 -2.67 11.87
C GLU A 187 -1.90 -1.35 11.34
N PRO A 188 -2.16 -0.98 10.06
CA PRO A 188 -1.82 0.35 9.55
C PRO A 188 -2.47 1.45 10.39
N LEU A 189 -1.69 2.49 10.73
CA LEU A 189 -2.17 3.69 11.46
C LEU A 189 -2.41 4.90 10.54
N PHE A 190 -2.13 4.75 9.25
CA PHE A 190 -2.20 5.81 8.25
C PHE A 190 -3.07 5.34 7.09
N PHE A 191 -3.94 6.21 6.58
CA PHE A 191 -4.75 5.94 5.41
C PHE A 191 -4.58 7.03 4.36
N ARG A 192 -4.42 6.63 3.09
CA ARG A 192 -4.45 7.53 1.94
C ARG A 192 -5.44 6.98 0.91
N PRO A 193 -6.42 7.77 0.44
CA PRO A 193 -7.33 7.30 -0.60
C PRO A 193 -6.63 7.19 -1.96
N PRO A 194 -6.92 6.16 -2.77
CA PRO A 194 -6.56 6.11 -4.19
C PRO A 194 -6.84 7.42 -4.92
N TYR A 195 -5.94 7.80 -5.82
CA TYR A 195 -6.01 9.05 -6.60
C TYR A 195 -6.10 10.36 -5.76
N GLY A 196 -5.85 10.29 -4.45
CA GLY A 196 -6.17 11.39 -3.52
C GLY A 196 -7.67 11.68 -3.37
N SER A 197 -8.55 10.79 -3.85
CA SER A 197 -9.99 11.02 -3.96
C SER A 197 -10.72 10.86 -2.61
N GLY A 198 -10.55 11.86 -1.76
CA GLY A 198 -11.22 11.93 -0.46
C GLY A 198 -12.69 12.36 -0.55
N GLY A 199 -13.53 11.71 0.26
CA GLY A 199 -14.89 12.12 0.61
C GLY A 199 -15.13 11.91 2.10
N ASP A 200 -16.18 12.50 2.67
CA ASP A 200 -16.39 12.44 4.13
C ASP A 200 -16.75 11.03 4.63
N THR A 201 -17.41 10.21 3.79
CA THR A 201 -17.57 8.75 4.00
C THR A 201 -16.21 8.06 4.18
N VAL A 202 -15.24 8.37 3.33
CA VAL A 202 -13.90 7.75 3.35
C VAL A 202 -13.09 8.21 4.57
N LYS A 203 -13.19 9.49 4.94
CA LYS A 203 -12.59 10.02 6.17
C LYS A 203 -13.22 9.39 7.43
N ALA A 204 -14.54 9.20 7.43
CA ALA A 204 -15.25 8.58 8.54
C ALA A 204 -14.84 7.11 8.71
N ALA A 205 -14.80 6.34 7.62
CA ALA A 205 -14.31 4.95 7.66
C ALA A 205 -12.86 4.87 8.15
N ALA A 206 -11.93 5.67 7.59
CA ALA A 206 -10.55 5.72 8.07
C ALA A 206 -10.44 6.07 9.57
N LYS A 207 -11.24 7.03 10.05
CA LYS A 207 -11.31 7.39 11.48
C LYS A 207 -11.89 6.27 12.35
N ASN A 208 -12.88 5.52 11.87
CA ASN A 208 -13.46 4.38 12.60
C ASN A 208 -12.42 3.27 12.83
N HIS A 209 -11.49 3.09 11.90
CA HIS A 209 -10.31 2.20 12.04
C HIS A 209 -9.14 2.84 12.80
N GLY A 210 -9.33 4.01 13.41
CA GLY A 210 -8.29 4.70 14.21
C GLY A 210 -7.15 5.30 13.38
N MET A 211 -7.29 5.38 12.05
CA MET A 211 -6.20 5.82 11.16
C MET A 211 -6.20 7.33 10.91
N LEU A 212 -4.99 7.88 10.81
CA LEU A 212 -4.77 9.24 10.32
C LEU A 212 -4.96 9.27 8.79
N PHE A 213 -6.11 9.80 8.34
CA PHE A 213 -6.40 10.10 6.94
C PHE A 213 -5.49 11.22 6.44
N MET A 214 -4.75 11.02 5.35
CA MET A 214 -3.94 12.03 4.68
C MET A 214 -3.94 11.90 3.16
N THR A 215 -3.64 12.99 2.45
CA THR A 215 -3.11 12.91 1.08
C THR A 215 -1.63 13.28 1.11
N TRP A 216 -1.23 14.39 0.48
CA TRP A 216 0.15 14.88 0.43
C TRP A 216 0.16 16.41 0.36
N SER A 217 1.32 17.02 0.59
CA SER A 217 1.52 18.47 0.45
C SER A 217 2.59 18.85 -0.58
N ASN A 218 3.30 17.87 -1.10
CA ASN A 218 4.34 17.95 -2.12
C ASN A 218 4.24 16.66 -2.96
N GLY A 219 4.18 16.75 -4.28
CA GLY A 219 4.02 15.57 -5.16
C GLY A 219 5.15 15.45 -6.16
N SER A 220 5.75 14.26 -6.25
CA SER A 220 6.80 13.94 -7.24
C SER A 220 6.35 14.04 -8.69
N LEU A 221 5.05 13.87 -8.94
CA LEU A 221 4.46 13.63 -10.27
C LEU A 221 5.12 12.44 -11.00
N ASP A 222 5.71 11.48 -10.28
CA ASP A 222 6.38 10.30 -10.86
C ASP A 222 5.43 9.37 -11.64
N TRP A 223 4.12 9.55 -11.46
CA TRP A 223 3.05 8.89 -12.21
C TRP A 223 2.65 9.60 -13.53
N GLU A 224 3.17 10.81 -13.83
CA GLU A 224 2.74 11.56 -15.02
C GLU A 224 3.32 11.01 -16.34
N GLN A 225 2.42 10.64 -17.25
CA GLN A 225 2.71 10.14 -18.60
C GLN A 225 3.49 11.11 -19.51
N LYS A 226 3.81 12.32 -19.06
CA LYS A 226 4.59 13.31 -19.82
C LYS A 226 6.11 13.12 -19.70
N ALA A 227 6.58 12.46 -18.64
CA ALA A 227 7.99 12.14 -18.43
C ALA A 227 8.18 10.79 -17.68
N PRO A 228 7.57 9.69 -18.14
CA PRO A 228 7.71 8.39 -17.50
C PRO A 228 9.17 7.92 -17.61
N GLY A 229 9.78 7.53 -16.49
CA GLY A 229 11.15 7.02 -16.48
C GLY A 229 12.25 8.07 -16.23
N ASP A 230 11.93 9.31 -15.86
CA ASP A 230 12.91 10.39 -15.63
C ASP A 230 13.15 10.66 -14.11
N PRO A 231 14.30 10.25 -13.54
CA PRO A 231 14.64 10.48 -12.13
C PRO A 231 14.93 11.96 -11.79
N ASP A 232 15.51 12.72 -12.72
CA ASP A 232 15.81 14.14 -12.50
C ASP A 232 14.52 14.97 -12.52
N LYS A 233 13.48 14.52 -13.25
CA LYS A 233 12.16 15.14 -13.18
C LYS A 233 11.47 14.88 -11.84
N VAL A 234 11.61 13.67 -11.27
CA VAL A 234 11.17 13.38 -9.88
C VAL A 234 11.84 14.33 -8.88
N ILE A 235 13.17 14.45 -8.95
CA ILE A 235 13.95 15.31 -8.04
C ILE A 235 13.51 16.78 -8.17
N SER A 236 13.44 17.32 -9.40
CA SER A 236 13.07 18.73 -9.63
C SER A 236 11.64 19.04 -9.18
N ASN A 237 10.66 18.19 -9.50
CA ASN A 237 9.27 18.37 -9.06
C ASN A 237 9.14 18.48 -7.53
N VAL A 238 9.82 17.59 -6.78
CA VAL A 238 9.81 17.63 -5.30
C VAL A 238 10.50 18.89 -4.78
N LEU A 239 11.65 19.27 -5.34
CA LEU A 239 12.41 20.43 -4.88
C LEU A 239 11.75 21.78 -5.21
N GLU A 240 11.04 21.89 -6.34
CA GLU A 240 10.25 23.08 -6.72
C GLU A 240 9.08 23.34 -5.75
N GLN A 241 8.53 22.28 -5.14
CA GLN A 241 7.42 22.32 -4.17
C GLN A 241 7.89 22.23 -2.70
N LEU A 242 9.19 22.24 -2.42
CA LEU A 242 9.74 21.89 -1.11
C LEU A 242 9.47 22.96 -0.03
N HIS A 243 8.92 22.54 1.11
CA HIS A 243 8.66 23.41 2.25
C HIS A 243 8.86 22.67 3.60
N PRO A 244 9.04 23.40 4.72
CA PRO A 244 9.01 22.83 6.08
C PRO A 244 7.77 21.96 6.30
N GLY A 245 7.95 20.73 6.80
CA GLY A 245 6.84 19.82 7.07
C GLY A 245 6.23 19.15 5.85
N ALA A 246 6.93 19.07 4.71
CA ALA A 246 6.38 18.48 3.48
C ALA A 246 6.05 16.99 3.66
N ASN A 247 4.83 16.61 3.26
CA ASN A 247 4.43 15.23 3.04
C ASN A 247 4.62 14.94 1.55
N ILE A 248 5.66 14.18 1.22
CA ILE A 248 6.13 13.95 -0.15
C ILE A 248 5.49 12.65 -0.66
N LEU A 249 4.57 12.76 -1.62
CA LEU A 249 4.06 11.63 -2.40
C LEU A 249 5.08 11.21 -3.45
N MET A 250 5.36 9.91 -3.47
CA MET A 250 6.05 9.14 -4.51
C MET A 250 5.33 7.79 -4.69
N HIS A 251 5.69 7.00 -5.69
CA HIS A 251 5.17 5.62 -5.89
C HIS A 251 6.31 4.59 -5.98
N GLU A 252 5.97 3.31 -5.85
CA GLU A 252 6.90 2.19 -6.08
C GLU A 252 7.27 2.02 -7.57
N LEU A 253 8.12 2.90 -8.09
CA LEU A 253 8.50 2.97 -9.51
C LEU A 253 10.03 2.96 -9.71
N LYS A 254 10.50 2.36 -10.80
CA LYS A 254 11.95 2.22 -11.09
C LYS A 254 12.70 3.55 -11.15
N TRP A 255 12.08 4.58 -11.72
CA TRP A 255 12.69 5.92 -11.78
C TRP A 255 12.63 6.66 -10.44
N THR A 256 11.62 6.40 -9.61
CA THR A 256 11.56 6.90 -8.23
C THR A 256 12.66 6.29 -7.37
N ALA A 257 12.92 4.98 -7.50
CA ALA A 257 14.05 4.33 -6.83
C ALA A 257 15.41 4.91 -7.28
N ALA A 258 15.60 5.11 -8.59
CA ALA A 258 16.79 5.77 -9.13
C ALA A 258 16.93 7.24 -8.70
N ALA A 259 15.81 7.94 -8.46
CA ALA A 259 15.79 9.33 -8.01
C ALA A 259 16.09 9.48 -6.51
N LEU A 260 15.70 8.49 -5.69
CA LEU A 260 15.60 8.65 -4.24
C LEU A 260 16.93 9.05 -3.59
N ASP A 261 18.04 8.45 -4.00
CA ASP A 261 19.37 8.73 -3.44
C ASP A 261 19.79 10.19 -3.67
N GLY A 262 19.62 10.66 -4.91
CA GLY A 262 19.87 12.04 -5.30
C GLY A 262 18.88 13.04 -4.69
N LEU A 263 17.65 12.61 -4.39
CA LEU A 263 16.65 13.42 -3.69
C LEU A 263 16.99 13.57 -2.20
N LEU A 264 17.27 12.48 -1.49
CA LEU A 264 17.53 12.51 -0.05
C LEU A 264 18.81 13.29 0.27
N ALA A 265 19.88 13.10 -0.51
CA ALA A 265 21.09 13.90 -0.39
C ALA A 265 20.85 15.41 -0.58
N LYS A 266 19.95 15.81 -1.51
CA LYS A 266 19.59 17.22 -1.74
C LYS A 266 18.65 17.79 -0.67
N LEU A 267 17.88 16.94 0.02
CA LEU A 267 17.09 17.34 1.18
C LEU A 267 17.99 17.59 2.40
N GLU A 268 18.95 16.69 2.65
CA GLU A 268 19.99 16.82 3.68
C GLU A 268 20.89 18.05 3.44
N GLU A 269 21.36 18.27 2.21
CA GLU A 269 22.11 19.47 1.79
C GLU A 269 21.33 20.76 2.08
N LYS A 270 20.01 20.74 1.84
CA LYS A 270 19.11 21.85 2.17
C LYS A 270 18.75 21.92 3.66
N GLY A 271 19.35 21.08 4.51
CA GLY A 271 19.15 21.05 5.95
C GLY A 271 17.73 20.64 6.35
N TYR A 272 17.18 19.63 5.67
CA TYR A 272 15.98 18.90 6.10
C TYR A 272 16.36 17.57 6.76
N SER A 273 15.51 17.13 7.68
CA SER A 273 15.54 15.82 8.32
C SER A 273 14.34 14.97 7.87
N PHE A 274 14.35 13.66 8.16
CA PHE A 274 13.26 12.75 7.82
C PHE A 274 12.39 12.48 9.05
N ILE A 275 11.06 12.57 8.88
CA ILE A 275 10.09 12.29 9.94
C ILE A 275 9.96 10.77 10.09
N ASP A 276 10.33 10.24 11.25
CA ASP A 276 10.00 8.87 11.66
C ASP A 276 8.46 8.76 11.82
N PRO A 277 7.75 7.95 11.00
CA PRO A 277 6.29 7.95 11.03
C PRO A 277 5.73 7.44 12.36
N GLU A 278 6.44 6.58 13.09
CA GLU A 278 6.00 6.13 14.43
C GLU A 278 6.07 7.27 15.48
N THR A 279 6.58 8.46 15.13
CA THR A 279 6.54 9.69 15.96
C THR A 279 5.43 10.68 15.53
N ILE A 280 4.53 10.29 14.62
CA ILE A 280 3.38 11.10 14.23
C ILE A 280 2.22 10.90 15.21
N GLN A 281 1.60 12.01 15.63
CA GLN A 281 0.31 11.99 16.34
C GLN A 281 -0.81 11.52 15.39
N VAL A 282 -1.27 10.28 15.58
CA VAL A 282 -2.35 9.67 14.77
C VAL A 282 -3.76 9.87 15.33
N SER A 283 -3.88 10.36 16.57
CA SER A 283 -5.16 10.70 17.21
C SER A 283 -5.10 12.09 17.85
N PRO A 284 -6.15 12.93 17.70
CA PRO A 284 -6.24 14.22 18.38
C PRO A 284 -6.40 14.05 19.90
#